data_AF-A0A6A4EM20-F1
#
_entry.id   AF-A0A6A4EM20-F1
#
_cell.length_a   1.000
_cell.length_b   1.000
_cell.length_c   1.000
_cell.angle_alpha   90.00
_cell.angle_beta   90.00
_cell.angle_gamma   90.00
#
_symmetry.space_group_name_H-M   'P 1'
#
loop_
_entity.id
_entity.type
_entity.pdbx_description
1 polymer ?
#
loop_
_entity_poly.entity_id
_entity_poly.type
_entity_poly.pdbx_seq_one_letter_code
_entity_poly.pdbx_strand_id
1 'polypeptide(L)'
;MKQRQFDLVTRFLDQSVLAGASAELTLAHARALAYIGFYRESLRVAELFVRQVAEPKEDMATVESLRDHCYRLKGLLAKREEADDFLRQDQFEKAACTYDECLGLVDPADHKQIAGLLFGRGNALLGLEQTPAAIKDLRKSVQLDPANKLGSLRLQTACLQLETERIRNELSRTRFGVN
;
A
#
# COMPACT_ATOMS: atom_id res chain seq x y z
N MET A 1 12.59 -8.23 -21.03
CA MET A 1 13.83 -7.41 -20.92
C MET A 1 13.70 -6.24 -19.94
N LYS A 2 12.57 -5.52 -19.84
CA LYS A 2 12.46 -4.31 -19.00
C LYS A 2 12.53 -4.53 -17.47
N GLN A 3 12.10 -5.68 -16.97
CA GLN A 3 12.04 -5.97 -15.52
C GLN A 3 13.44 -6.23 -14.92
N ARG A 4 14.31 -6.95 -15.65
CA ARG A 4 15.70 -7.20 -15.22
C ARG A 4 16.58 -5.95 -15.22
N GLN A 5 16.25 -4.94 -16.04
CA GLN A 5 16.97 -3.66 -16.04
C GLN A 5 16.58 -2.80 -14.83
N PHE A 6 15.33 -2.85 -14.38
CA PHE A 6 14.89 -2.23 -13.13
C PHE A 6 15.49 -2.93 -11.90
N ASP A 7 15.50 -4.27 -11.87
CA ASP A 7 16.11 -5.04 -10.77
C ASP A 7 17.61 -4.76 -10.63
N LEU A 8 18.32 -4.48 -11.73
CA LEU A 8 19.73 -4.10 -11.69
C LEU A 8 19.90 -2.70 -11.06
N VAL A 9 19.08 -1.73 -11.49
CA VAL A 9 19.10 -0.36 -10.95
C VAL A 9 18.76 -0.36 -9.46
N THR A 10 17.75 -1.12 -9.02
CA THR A 10 17.38 -1.19 -7.60
C THR A 10 18.42 -1.90 -6.74
N ARG A 11 19.08 -2.93 -7.27
CA ARG A 11 20.21 -3.59 -6.59
C ARG A 11 21.42 -2.67 -6.42
N PHE A 12 21.60 -1.69 -7.31
CA PHE A 12 22.59 -0.62 -7.16
C PHE A 12 22.08 0.57 -6.34
N LEU A 13 20.78 0.66 -6.04
CA LEU A 13 20.27 1.70 -5.14
C LEU A 13 20.73 1.42 -3.70
N ASP A 14 20.62 0.19 -3.21
CA ASP A 14 21.15 -0.20 -1.89
C ASP A 14 22.68 -0.06 -1.74
N GLN A 15 23.39 -0.04 -2.87
CA GLN A 15 24.85 0.14 -2.96
C GLN A 15 25.25 1.50 -3.53
N SER A 16 24.29 2.42 -3.66
CA SER A 16 24.53 3.72 -4.27
C SER A 16 25.56 4.46 -3.43
N VAL A 17 26.78 4.60 -3.98
CA VAL A 17 27.86 5.42 -3.42
C VAL A 17 27.43 6.89 -3.26
N LEU A 18 26.30 7.28 -3.85
CA LEU A 18 25.71 8.62 -3.79
C LEU A 18 24.69 8.80 -2.66
N ALA A 19 24.10 7.71 -2.13
CA ALA A 19 23.23 7.80 -0.96
C ALA A 19 24.10 7.98 0.29
N GLY A 20 23.96 9.11 0.99
CA GLY A 20 24.96 9.50 2.00
C GLY A 20 25.80 10.73 1.62
N ALA A 21 25.87 11.08 0.33
CA ALA A 21 26.76 12.14 -0.15
C ALA A 21 26.19 13.56 0.03
N SER A 22 24.88 13.71 -0.10
CA SER A 22 24.14 14.95 0.18
C SER A 22 22.68 14.68 0.53
N ALA A 23 22.02 15.65 1.16
CA ALA A 23 20.62 15.54 1.57
C ALA A 23 19.69 15.40 0.36
N GLU A 24 19.95 16.15 -0.71
CA GLU A 24 19.14 16.16 -1.94
C GLU A 24 19.13 14.80 -2.64
N LEU A 25 20.31 14.22 -2.86
CA LEU A 25 20.44 12.93 -3.53
C LEU A 25 19.83 11.82 -2.68
N THR A 26 20.00 11.88 -1.37
CA THR A 26 19.40 10.92 -0.43
C THR A 26 17.88 11.02 -0.44
N LEU A 27 17.32 12.23 -0.46
CA LEU A 27 15.87 12.43 -0.54
C LEU A 27 15.29 11.91 -1.85
N ALA A 28 15.92 12.22 -2.99
CA ALA A 28 15.51 11.70 -4.28
C ALA A 28 15.55 10.16 -4.32
N HIS A 29 16.60 9.58 -3.74
CA HIS A 29 16.77 8.15 -3.62
C HIS A 29 15.67 7.48 -2.76
N ALA A 30 15.42 8.02 -1.56
CA ALA A 30 14.39 7.51 -0.67
C ALA A 30 13.00 7.59 -1.30
N ARG A 31 12.68 8.69 -1.99
CA ARG A 31 11.41 8.85 -2.72
C ARG A 31 11.29 7.86 -3.87
N ALA A 32 12.37 7.63 -4.61
CA ALA A 32 12.39 6.64 -5.69
C ALA A 32 12.10 5.24 -5.14
N LEU A 33 12.77 4.82 -4.05
CA LEU A 33 12.53 3.54 -3.38
C LEU A 33 11.07 3.40 -2.90
N ALA A 34 10.50 4.45 -2.29
CA ALA A 34 9.10 4.43 -1.88
C ALA A 34 8.17 4.26 -3.08
N TYR A 35 8.39 5.02 -4.16
CA TYR A 35 7.58 4.95 -5.38
C TYR A 35 7.53 3.54 -5.99
N ILE A 36 8.65 2.80 -5.95
CA ILE A 36 8.71 1.41 -6.45
C ILE A 36 8.28 0.37 -5.41
N GLY A 37 7.90 0.78 -4.19
CA GLY A 37 7.35 -0.07 -3.14
C GLY A 37 8.36 -0.65 -2.14
N PHE A 38 9.61 -0.19 -2.17
CA PHE A 38 10.67 -0.59 -1.23
C PHE A 38 10.69 0.37 -0.04
N TYR A 39 9.61 0.35 0.74
CA TYR A 39 9.35 1.35 1.80
C TYR A 39 10.31 1.21 2.99
N ARG A 40 10.74 -0.02 3.33
CA ARG A 40 11.67 -0.26 4.44
C ARG A 40 13.07 0.24 4.10
N GLU A 41 13.50 0.01 2.87
CA GLU A 41 14.76 0.50 2.32
C GLU A 41 14.74 2.04 2.20
N SER A 42 13.63 2.60 1.72
CA SER A 42 13.40 4.06 1.69
C SER A 42 13.62 4.70 3.07
N LEU A 43 12.97 4.16 4.10
CA LEU A 43 13.15 4.62 5.49
C LEU A 43 14.58 4.44 5.97
N ARG A 44 15.19 3.26 5.71
CA ARG A 44 16.55 2.96 6.16
C ARG A 44 17.57 3.95 5.62
N VAL A 45 17.54 4.23 4.32
CA VAL A 45 18.48 5.17 3.68
C VAL A 45 18.31 6.57 4.25
N ALA A 46 17.08 7.03 4.37
CA ALA A 46 16.78 8.36 4.88
C ALA A 46 17.14 8.52 6.38
N GLU A 47 16.82 7.54 7.23
CA GLU A 47 17.20 7.56 8.65
C GLU A 47 18.71 7.49 8.86
N LEU A 48 19.44 6.66 8.09
CA LEU A 48 20.89 6.57 8.18
C LEU A 48 21.56 7.91 7.89
N PHE A 49 21.11 8.61 6.84
CA PHE A 49 21.61 9.94 6.50
C PHE A 49 21.35 10.93 7.64
N VAL A 50 20.10 11.04 8.10
CA VAL A 50 19.71 11.98 9.17
C VAL A 50 20.51 11.77 10.45
N ARG A 51 20.88 10.52 10.78
CA ARG A 51 21.72 10.20 11.95
C ARG A 51 23.19 10.59 11.78
N GLN A 52 23.69 10.58 10.54
CA GLN A 52 25.10 10.85 10.22
C GLN A 52 25.39 12.34 9.98
N VAL A 53 24.35 13.13 9.68
CA VAL A 53 24.46 14.58 9.50
C VAL A 53 24.91 15.23 10.82
N ALA A 54 26.17 15.67 10.85
CA ALA A 54 26.73 16.60 11.83
C ALA A 54 27.02 17.92 11.10
N GLU A 55 26.19 18.94 11.29
CA GLU A 55 26.18 20.12 10.40
C GLU A 55 27.28 21.16 10.66
N PRO A 56 27.80 21.81 9.59
CA PRO A 56 27.16 23.00 8.99
C PRO A 56 27.17 23.10 7.43
N LYS A 57 27.32 22.01 6.67
CA LYS A 57 27.54 22.07 5.20
C LYS A 57 26.33 21.77 4.29
N GLU A 58 25.23 21.24 4.83
CA GLU A 58 24.07 20.83 4.03
C GLU A 58 22.98 21.91 4.00
N ASP A 59 22.13 21.88 2.98
CA ASP A 59 20.90 22.68 2.95
C ASP A 59 19.89 22.13 3.97
N MET A 60 19.70 22.90 5.03
CA MET A 60 18.80 22.58 6.14
C MET A 60 17.35 22.34 5.70
N ALA A 61 16.87 23.02 4.66
CA ALA A 61 15.50 22.83 4.17
C ALA A 61 15.30 21.42 3.57
N THR A 62 16.33 20.90 2.90
CA THR A 62 16.31 19.55 2.34
C THR A 62 16.45 18.48 3.42
N VAL A 63 17.28 18.71 4.43
CA VAL A 63 17.38 17.82 5.61
C VAL A 63 16.04 17.72 6.33
N GLU A 64 15.33 18.84 6.49
CA GLU A 64 14.00 18.83 7.09
C GLU A 64 12.97 18.08 6.22
N SER A 65 13.00 18.29 4.91
CA SER A 65 12.16 17.54 3.97
C SER A 65 12.41 16.03 4.02
N LEU A 66 13.65 15.61 4.31
CA LEU A 66 14.01 14.21 4.51
C LEU A 66 13.47 13.66 5.84
N ARG A 67 13.52 14.45 6.92
CA ARG A 67 12.90 14.09 8.20
C ARG A 67 11.39 13.95 8.06
N ASP A 68 10.74 14.87 7.35
CA ASP A 68 9.31 14.82 7.06
C ASP A 68 8.92 13.60 6.24
N HIS A 69 9.74 13.23 5.24
CA HIS A 69 9.56 11.99 4.48
C HIS A 69 9.60 10.76 5.40
N CYS A 70 10.63 10.66 6.26
CA CYS A 70 10.75 9.58 7.25
C CYS A 70 9.54 9.52 8.18
N TYR A 71 9.17 10.66 8.77
CA TYR A 71 8.09 10.73 9.74
C TYR A 71 6.76 10.26 9.14
N ARG A 72 6.39 10.80 7.96
CA ARG A 72 5.15 10.43 7.27
C ARG A 72 5.15 8.96 6.86
N LEU A 73 6.22 8.49 6.24
CA LEU A 73 6.29 7.11 5.76
C LEU A 73 6.26 6.11 6.94
N LYS A 74 6.98 6.40 8.02
CA LYS A 74 6.98 5.56 9.23
C LYS A 74 5.60 5.50 9.88
N GLY A 75 4.93 6.65 10.02
CA GLY A 75 3.57 6.72 10.57
C GLY A 75 2.57 5.93 9.73
N LEU A 76 2.62 6.10 8.40
CA LEU A 76 1.76 5.36 7.47
C LEU A 76 2.00 3.85 7.54
N LEU A 77 3.26 3.39 7.56
CA LEU A 77 3.57 1.97 7.63
C LEU A 77 3.15 1.35 8.96
N ALA A 78 3.38 2.03 10.09
CA ALA A 78 2.95 1.53 11.40
C ALA A 78 1.43 1.38 11.48
N LYS A 79 0.69 2.37 10.95
CA LYS A 79 -0.77 2.35 10.90
C LYS A 79 -1.32 1.29 9.94
N ARG A 80 -0.62 1.05 8.83
CA ARG A 80 -0.94 -0.06 7.92
C ARG A 80 -0.71 -1.41 8.59
N GLU A 81 0.40 -1.58 9.30
CA GLU A 81 0.66 -2.80 10.08
C GLU A 81 -0.45 -3.02 11.13
N GLU A 82 -0.91 -1.96 11.81
CA GLU A 82 -2.07 -2.03 12.70
C GLU A 82 -3.36 -2.51 11.98
N ALA A 83 -3.65 -1.98 10.78
CA ALA A 83 -4.79 -2.43 9.98
C ALA A 83 -4.67 -3.91 9.57
N ASP A 84 -3.47 -4.32 9.13
CA ASP A 84 -3.17 -5.70 8.77
C ASP A 84 -3.33 -6.64 9.99
N ASP A 85 -3.00 -6.17 11.19
CA ASP A 85 -3.16 -6.89 12.46
C ASP A 85 -4.64 -7.09 12.83
N PHE A 86 -5.46 -6.04 12.68
CA PHE A 86 -6.91 -6.17 12.85
C PHE A 86 -7.51 -7.16 11.85
N LEU A 87 -7.07 -7.12 10.60
CA LEU A 87 -7.51 -8.06 9.57
C LEU A 87 -7.15 -9.51 9.91
N ARG A 88 -5.95 -9.76 10.45
CA ARG A 88 -5.51 -11.09 10.89
C ARG A 88 -6.27 -11.62 12.12
N GLN A 89 -6.90 -10.73 12.89
CA GLN A 89 -7.72 -11.05 14.06
C GLN A 89 -9.22 -11.08 13.74
N ASP A 90 -9.60 -11.05 12.47
CA ASP A 90 -10.99 -10.98 12.00
C ASP A 90 -11.79 -9.76 12.54
N GLN A 91 -11.09 -8.71 12.99
CA GLN A 91 -11.70 -7.45 13.44
C GLN A 91 -11.94 -6.54 12.23
N PHE A 92 -12.83 -6.97 11.35
CA PHE A 92 -12.97 -6.41 10.02
C PHE A 92 -13.42 -4.94 9.99
N GLU A 93 -14.30 -4.50 10.89
CA GLU A 93 -14.72 -3.10 10.97
C GLU A 93 -13.55 -2.19 11.33
N LYS A 94 -12.73 -2.60 12.31
CA LYS A 94 -11.54 -1.85 12.71
C LYS A 94 -10.53 -1.83 11.57
N ALA A 95 -10.26 -2.97 10.94
CA ALA A 95 -9.35 -3.04 9.80
C ALA A 95 -9.79 -2.10 8.68
N ALA A 96 -11.06 -2.12 8.29
CA ALA A 96 -11.60 -1.25 7.24
C ALA A 96 -11.43 0.24 7.59
N CYS A 97 -11.76 0.62 8.83
CA CYS A 97 -11.60 1.99 9.33
C CYS A 97 -10.13 2.44 9.35
N THR A 98 -9.21 1.60 9.83
CA THR A 98 -7.77 1.93 9.87
C THR A 98 -7.18 2.03 8.46
N TYR A 99 -7.63 1.20 7.50
CA TYR A 99 -7.23 1.36 6.10
C TYR A 99 -7.77 2.66 5.48
N ASP A 100 -8.99 3.08 5.81
CA ASP A 100 -9.53 4.38 5.38
C ASP A 100 -8.67 5.55 5.86
N GLU A 101 -8.26 5.50 7.13
CA GLU A 101 -7.36 6.51 7.68
C GLU A 101 -5.99 6.49 6.97
N CYS A 102 -5.44 5.30 6.68
CA CYS A 102 -4.21 5.19 5.88
C CYS A 102 -4.36 5.80 4.48
N LEU A 103 -5.50 5.58 3.82
CA LEU A 103 -5.81 6.17 2.51
C LEU A 103 -5.94 7.70 2.56
N GLY A 104 -6.25 8.28 3.72
CA GLY A 104 -6.23 9.73 3.94
C GLY A 104 -4.84 10.32 4.17
N LEU A 105 -3.85 9.48 4.53
CA LEU A 105 -2.47 9.90 4.84
C LEU A 105 -1.48 9.66 3.70
N VAL A 106 -1.75 8.66 2.86
CA VAL A 106 -0.87 8.29 1.74
C VAL A 106 -0.76 9.41 0.71
N ASP A 107 0.44 9.56 0.14
CA ASP A 107 0.65 10.45 -1.00
C ASP A 107 -0.23 9.97 -2.19
N PRO A 108 -1.09 10.84 -2.77
CA PRO A 108 -1.92 10.48 -3.92
C PRO A 108 -1.13 9.95 -5.13
N ALA A 109 0.14 10.30 -5.27
CA ALA A 109 1.02 9.82 -6.33
C ALA A 109 1.59 8.42 -6.07
N ASP A 110 1.53 7.90 -4.83
CA ASP A 110 2.01 6.57 -4.47
C ASP A 110 0.94 5.51 -4.79
N HIS A 111 0.75 5.26 -6.08
CA HIS A 111 -0.21 4.26 -6.57
C HIS A 111 0.03 2.87 -5.99
N LYS A 112 1.27 2.51 -5.64
CA LYS A 112 1.60 1.18 -5.12
C LYS A 112 1.16 1.02 -3.66
N GLN A 113 1.34 2.05 -2.82
CA GLN A 113 0.73 2.05 -1.48
C GLN A 113 -0.79 2.04 -1.58
N ILE A 114 -1.37 2.92 -2.40
CA ILE A 114 -2.83 3.02 -2.56
C ILE A 114 -3.41 1.67 -3.00
N ALA A 115 -2.77 0.99 -3.95
CA ALA A 115 -3.18 -0.35 -4.38
C ALA A 115 -3.16 -1.36 -3.23
N GLY A 116 -2.09 -1.36 -2.41
CA GLY A 116 -1.97 -2.22 -1.24
C GLY A 116 -3.03 -1.96 -0.17
N LEU A 117 -3.31 -0.69 0.13
CA LEU A 117 -4.32 -0.28 1.10
C LEU A 117 -5.74 -0.64 0.64
N LEU A 118 -6.06 -0.41 -0.63
CA LEU A 118 -7.35 -0.81 -1.21
C LEU A 118 -7.52 -2.33 -1.22
N PHE A 119 -6.44 -3.09 -1.45
CA PHE A 119 -6.48 -4.54 -1.35
C PHE A 119 -6.79 -5.01 0.08
N GLY A 120 -6.13 -4.40 1.07
CA GLY A 120 -6.39 -4.66 2.49
C GLY A 120 -7.82 -4.33 2.90
N ARG A 121 -8.29 -3.12 2.57
CA ARG A 121 -9.67 -2.68 2.85
C ARG A 121 -10.69 -3.57 2.14
N GLY A 122 -10.44 -3.95 0.89
CA GLY A 122 -11.26 -4.89 0.14
C GLY A 122 -11.40 -6.24 0.84
N ASN A 123 -10.32 -6.77 1.43
CA ASN A 123 -10.38 -8.00 2.22
C ASN A 123 -11.21 -7.83 3.51
N ALA A 124 -11.04 -6.71 4.21
CA ALA A 124 -11.85 -6.40 5.40
C ALA A 124 -13.35 -6.31 5.04
N LEU A 125 -13.69 -5.62 3.95
CA LEU A 125 -15.06 -5.50 3.46
C LEU A 125 -15.68 -6.85 3.05
N LEU A 126 -14.90 -7.79 2.52
CA LEU A 126 -15.37 -9.16 2.29
C LEU A 126 -15.70 -9.87 3.60
N GLY A 127 -14.88 -9.69 4.65
CA GLY A 127 -15.16 -10.22 5.98
C GLY A 127 -16.44 -9.64 6.60
N LEU A 128 -16.82 -8.41 6.22
CA LEU A 128 -18.08 -7.76 6.60
C LEU A 128 -19.27 -8.13 5.71
N GLU A 129 -19.10 -9.05 4.76
CA GLU A 129 -20.10 -9.39 3.73
C GLU A 129 -20.53 -8.20 2.86
N GLN A 130 -19.74 -7.11 2.85
CA GLN A 130 -19.96 -5.93 2.01
C GLN A 130 -19.37 -6.15 0.61
N THR A 131 -19.71 -7.27 -0.01
CA THR A 131 -19.13 -7.77 -1.26
C THR A 131 -19.10 -6.73 -2.41
N PRO A 132 -20.16 -5.93 -2.65
CA PRO A 132 -20.12 -4.91 -3.70
C PRO A 132 -19.06 -3.81 -3.46
N ALA A 133 -18.90 -3.37 -2.21
CA ALA A 133 -17.90 -2.36 -1.84
C ALA A 133 -16.49 -2.95 -1.95
N ALA A 134 -16.30 -4.19 -1.50
CA ALA A 134 -15.03 -4.90 -1.65
C ALA A 134 -14.60 -5.04 -3.13
N ILE A 135 -15.53 -5.39 -4.03
CA ILE A 135 -15.26 -5.50 -5.47
C ILE A 135 -14.78 -4.16 -6.04
N LYS A 136 -15.36 -3.04 -5.62
CA LYS A 136 -14.95 -1.71 -6.07
C LYS A 136 -13.49 -1.44 -5.71
N ASP A 137 -13.10 -1.74 -4.48
CA ASP A 137 -11.74 -1.52 -3.98
C ASP A 137 -10.74 -2.46 -4.62
N LEU A 138 -11.05 -3.76 -4.68
CA LEU A 138 -10.19 -4.76 -5.32
C LEU A 138 -9.98 -4.46 -6.81
N ARG A 139 -11.03 -4.00 -7.51
CA ARG A 139 -10.91 -3.58 -8.91
C ARG A 139 -9.97 -2.39 -9.05
N LYS A 140 -10.09 -1.37 -8.19
CA LYS A 140 -9.20 -0.21 -8.24
C LYS A 140 -7.77 -0.58 -7.86
N SER A 141 -7.58 -1.47 -6.88
CA SER A 141 -6.28 -2.03 -6.51
C SER A 141 -5.60 -2.70 -7.70
N VAL A 142 -6.29 -3.61 -8.40
CA VAL A 142 -5.77 -4.29 -9.60
C VAL A 142 -5.48 -3.33 -10.75
N GLN A 143 -6.27 -2.26 -10.91
CA GLN A 143 -5.98 -1.23 -11.90
C GLN A 143 -4.68 -0.45 -11.60
N LEU A 144 -4.41 -0.20 -10.32
CA LEU A 144 -3.22 0.54 -9.88
C LEU A 144 -1.96 -0.33 -9.83
N ASP A 145 -2.10 -1.60 -9.46
CA ASP A 145 -1.02 -2.60 -9.50
C ASP A 145 -1.46 -3.88 -10.24
N PRO A 146 -1.41 -3.88 -11.59
CA PRO A 146 -1.77 -5.05 -12.39
C PRO A 146 -0.83 -6.25 -12.20
N ALA A 147 0.37 -6.04 -11.64
CA ALA A 147 1.34 -7.11 -11.41
C ALA A 147 0.99 -7.94 -10.17
N ASN A 148 0.16 -7.41 -9.27
CA ASN A 148 -0.32 -8.13 -8.09
C ASN A 148 -1.36 -9.20 -8.47
N LYS A 149 -0.86 -10.43 -8.68
CA LYS A 149 -1.70 -11.61 -8.98
C LYS A 149 -2.68 -11.93 -7.87
N LEU A 150 -2.34 -11.67 -6.60
CA LEU A 150 -3.24 -11.91 -5.47
C LEU A 150 -4.43 -10.96 -5.51
N GLY A 151 -4.22 -9.71 -5.91
CA GLY A 151 -5.30 -8.74 -6.14
C GLY A 151 -6.29 -9.24 -7.20
N SER A 152 -5.76 -9.71 -8.34
CA SER A 152 -6.60 -10.26 -9.42
C SER A 152 -7.39 -11.49 -8.97
N LEU A 153 -6.76 -12.43 -8.25
CA LEU A 153 -7.42 -13.62 -7.74
C LEU A 153 -8.52 -13.25 -6.73
N ARG A 154 -8.23 -12.35 -5.79
CA ARG A 154 -9.20 -11.92 -4.78
C ARG A 154 -10.40 -11.23 -5.40
N LEU A 155 -10.20 -10.39 -6.42
CA LEU A 155 -11.29 -9.76 -7.18
C LEU A 155 -12.18 -10.83 -7.84
N GLN A 156 -11.60 -11.85 -8.47
CA GLN A 156 -12.37 -12.95 -9.06
C GLN A 156 -13.19 -13.70 -8.02
N THR A 157 -12.59 -14.03 -6.86
CA THR A 157 -13.29 -14.66 -5.74
C THR A 157 -14.46 -13.82 -5.26
N ALA A 158 -14.28 -12.50 -5.10
CA ALA A 158 -15.34 -11.59 -4.67
C ALA A 158 -16.50 -11.54 -5.68
N CYS A 159 -16.21 -11.52 -6.99
CA CYS A 159 -17.25 -11.59 -8.02
C CYS A 159 -18.02 -12.91 -7.96
N LEU A 160 -17.33 -14.04 -7.80
CA LEU A 160 -17.96 -15.37 -7.68
C LEU A 160 -18.85 -15.46 -6.42
N GLN A 161 -18.42 -14.89 -5.30
CA GLN A 161 -19.21 -14.82 -4.08
C GLN A 161 -20.52 -14.06 -4.32
N LEU A 162 -20.45 -12.88 -4.94
CA LEU A 162 -21.63 -12.08 -5.26
C LEU A 162 -22.60 -12.81 -6.19
N GLU A 163 -22.09 -13.49 -7.22
CA GLU A 163 -22.91 -14.30 -8.14
C GLU A 163 -23.57 -15.47 -7.42
N THR A 164 -22.84 -16.16 -6.55
CA THR A 164 -23.37 -17.28 -5.75
C THR A 164 -24.48 -16.82 -4.81
N GLU A 165 -24.31 -15.67 -4.15
CA GLU A 165 -25.34 -15.06 -3.31
C GLU A 165 -26.60 -14.69 -4.10
N ARG A 166 -26.43 -14.12 -5.31
CA ARG A 166 -27.55 -13.81 -6.21
C ARG A 166 -28.35 -15.05 -6.58
N ILE A 167 -27.68 -16.10 -7.06
CA ILE A 167 -28.33 -17.36 -7.44
C ILE A 167 -29.03 -17.99 -6.23
N ARG A 168 -28.39 -17.99 -5.06
CA ARG A 168 -28.99 -18.51 -3.81
C ARG A 168 -30.29 -17.77 -3.47
N ASN A 169 -30.28 -16.44 -3.60
CA ASN A 169 -31.44 -15.60 -3.32
C ASN A 169 -32.58 -15.86 -4.33
N GLU A 170 -32.26 -16.01 -5.63
CA GLU A 170 -33.24 -16.37 -6.66
C GLU A 170 -33.89 -17.73 -6.40
N LEU A 171 -33.09 -18.74 -6.04
CA LEU A 171 -33.58 -20.08 -5.68
C LEU A 171 -34.44 -20.05 -4.41
N SER A 172 -34.09 -19.23 -3.42
CA SER A 172 -34.91 -19.07 -2.22
C SER A 172 -36.28 -18.45 -2.53
N ARG A 173 -36.32 -17.42 -3.40
CA ARG A 173 -37.55 -16.74 -3.81
C ARG A 173 -38.48 -17.66 -4.60
N THR A 174 -37.93 -18.42 -5.54
CA THR A 174 -38.69 -19.40 -6.32
C THR A 174 -39.20 -20.56 -5.46
N ARG A 175 -38.49 -20.95 -4.40
CA ARG A 175 -38.89 -22.03 -3.48
C ARG A 175 -39.96 -21.62 -2.47
N PHE A 176 -40.03 -20.34 -2.08
CA PHE A 176 -41.01 -19.81 -1.11
C PHE A 176 -42.19 -19.06 -1.74
N GLY A 177 -42.29 -19.03 -3.08
CA GLY A 177 -43.53 -18.72 -3.82
C GLY A 177 -44.32 -17.51 -3.30
N VAL A 178 -43.82 -16.31 -3.53
CA VAL A 178 -44.69 -15.14 -3.71
C VAL A 178 -44.73 -14.87 -5.21
N ASN A 179 -45.86 -15.21 -5.83
CA ASN A 179 -46.20 -14.78 -7.19
C ASN A 179 -46.25 -13.26 -7.27
#